data_AF-A0A2V2VD20-F1
#
_entry.id   AF-A0A2V2VD20-F1
#
_cell.length_a   1.000
_cell.length_b   1.000
_cell.length_c   1.000
_cell.angle_alpha   90.00
_cell.angle_beta   90.00
_cell.angle_gamma   90.00
#
_symmetry.space_group_name_H-M   'P 1'
#
loop_
_entity.id
_entity.type
_entity.pdbx_description
1 polymer ?
#
loop_
_entity_poly.entity_id
_entity_poly.type
_entity_poly.pdbx_seq_one_letter_code
_entity_poly.pdbx_strand_id
1 'polypeptide(L)'
;MFGWSALCLAKRFRYNAKYPSLVSYNKLPWEILNHETPEFHMHVAPHYEQIMTLTASTHVPHIVGKKHLEMPPEHRLRLLPGMFYMLDGDSIPEGFTANRVLDPTALQYYGRLESLVAPVQAVRMLISDDLRIICNSVTLQGPLLLPVAPYASLASLEAVTNKASASFTLFHFVRPNRPPSELQLEKYYIHAPRAMALAEFNSTSNTSWEPKLQAPKRSKRVTPLPAYRPPQSYLMGLAERLAVVPGSSFGRRSLMWGHWF
;
A
#
# COMPACT_ATOMS: atom_id res chain seq x y z
N MET A 1 -38.23 2.84 58.11
CA MET A 1 -36.96 2.60 57.38
C MET A 1 -37.17 1.42 56.43
N PHE A 2 -37.47 1.68 55.17
CA PHE A 2 -37.61 0.62 54.15
C PHE A 2 -36.34 0.60 53.30
N GLY A 3 -35.44 -0.36 53.57
CA GLY A 3 -34.29 -0.63 52.72
C GLY A 3 -34.73 -1.41 51.48
N TRP A 4 -34.71 -0.76 50.33
CA TRP A 4 -34.89 -1.43 49.04
C TRP A 4 -33.69 -2.34 48.79
N SER A 5 -33.85 -3.65 49.01
CA SER A 5 -32.87 -4.65 48.60
C SER A 5 -33.04 -4.93 47.11
N ALA A 6 -32.17 -4.37 46.28
CA ALA A 6 -32.08 -4.74 44.88
C ALA A 6 -31.72 -6.24 44.78
N LEU A 7 -32.66 -7.05 44.25
CA LEU A 7 -32.45 -8.47 43.96
C LEU A 7 -31.36 -8.61 42.89
N CYS A 8 -30.12 -8.81 43.33
CA CYS A 8 -29.01 -9.13 42.43
C CYS A 8 -29.22 -10.52 41.81
N LEU A 9 -29.50 -10.58 40.51
CA LEU A 9 -29.51 -11.82 39.72
C LEU A 9 -28.18 -12.58 39.91
N ALA A 10 -28.27 -13.89 40.13
CA ALA A 10 -27.08 -14.74 40.25
C ALA A 10 -26.21 -14.64 38.99
N LYS A 11 -24.88 -14.72 39.14
CA LYS A 11 -23.90 -14.49 38.05
C LYS A 11 -24.21 -15.25 36.75
N ARG A 12 -24.80 -16.45 36.85
CA ARG A 12 -25.17 -17.34 35.74
C ARG A 12 -26.35 -16.84 34.89
N PHE A 13 -27.17 -15.92 35.39
CA PHE A 13 -28.36 -15.40 34.70
C PHE A 13 -28.17 -13.95 34.20
N ARG A 14 -26.93 -13.46 34.18
CA ARG A 14 -26.64 -12.11 33.67
C ARG A 14 -26.72 -12.04 32.15
N TYR A 15 -26.20 -13.05 31.45
CA TYR A 15 -26.20 -13.17 29.99
C TYR A 15 -26.25 -14.64 29.57
N ASN A 16 -26.67 -14.91 28.32
CA ASN A 16 -26.56 -16.25 27.74
C ASN A 16 -25.10 -16.55 27.37
N ALA A 17 -24.74 -17.83 27.23
CA ALA A 17 -23.36 -18.27 26.98
C ALA A 17 -22.91 -18.15 25.51
N LYS A 18 -23.67 -17.48 24.63
CA LYS A 18 -23.26 -17.29 23.23
C LYS A 18 -22.21 -16.18 23.15
N TYR A 19 -21.22 -16.35 22.27
CA TYR A 19 -20.10 -15.41 22.05
C TYR A 19 -19.22 -15.16 23.28
N PRO A 20 -18.53 -16.20 23.80
CA PRO A 20 -17.62 -16.03 24.93
C PRO A 20 -16.42 -15.16 24.56
N SER A 21 -15.70 -14.67 25.57
CA SER A 21 -14.41 -14.00 25.34
C SER A 21 -13.41 -14.95 24.70
N LEU A 22 -12.88 -14.58 23.54
CA LEU A 22 -11.91 -15.37 22.79
C LEU A 22 -10.49 -14.83 22.99
N VAL A 23 -9.50 -15.69 22.76
CA VAL A 23 -8.09 -15.30 22.72
C VAL A 23 -7.87 -14.43 21.48
N SER A 24 -7.24 -13.27 21.68
CA SER A 24 -6.97 -12.34 20.58
C SER A 24 -5.78 -12.79 19.73
N TYR A 25 -5.80 -12.40 18.44
CA TYR A 25 -4.76 -12.73 17.46
C TYR A 25 -3.37 -12.22 17.84
N ASN A 26 -3.31 -11.19 18.68
CA ASN A 26 -2.07 -10.66 19.26
C ASN A 26 -1.24 -11.69 20.05
N LYS A 27 -1.83 -12.84 20.41
CA LYS A 27 -1.18 -13.92 21.17
C LYS A 27 -1.05 -15.22 20.38
N LEU A 28 -1.52 -15.26 19.14
CA LEU A 28 -1.53 -16.47 18.31
C LEU A 28 -0.37 -16.42 17.30
N PRO A 29 0.65 -17.28 17.39
CA PRO A 29 1.83 -17.19 16.53
C PRO A 29 1.53 -17.27 15.02
N TRP A 30 0.50 -18.03 14.61
CA TRP A 30 0.11 -18.18 13.21
C TRP A 30 -0.67 -16.97 12.65
N GLU A 31 -1.12 -16.05 13.50
CA GLU A 31 -1.74 -14.78 13.10
C GLU A 31 -0.74 -13.60 13.16
N ILE A 32 0.45 -13.84 13.72
CA ILE A 32 1.47 -12.81 13.93
C ILE A 32 2.41 -12.79 12.74
N LEU A 33 2.69 -11.58 12.24
CA LEU A 33 3.65 -11.36 11.17
C LEU A 33 5.03 -11.04 11.75
N ASN A 34 6.04 -11.84 11.41
CA ASN A 34 7.42 -11.56 11.78
C ASN A 34 8.08 -10.65 10.72
N HIS A 35 8.70 -9.58 11.18
CA HIS A 35 9.44 -8.62 10.36
C HIS A 35 10.71 -9.16 9.68
N GLU A 36 11.21 -10.32 10.12
CA GLU A 36 12.36 -11.00 9.48
C GLU A 36 11.93 -11.83 8.26
N THR A 37 10.63 -11.97 8.00
CA THR A 37 10.08 -12.79 6.92
C THR A 37 9.63 -11.93 5.74
N PRO A 38 9.69 -12.44 4.49
CA PRO A 38 9.30 -11.69 3.30
C PRO A 38 7.82 -11.27 3.32
N GLU A 39 6.96 -11.98 4.04
CA GLU A 39 5.53 -11.66 4.19
C GLU A 39 5.32 -10.27 4.82
N PHE A 40 6.23 -9.79 5.67
CA PHE A 40 6.19 -8.41 6.16
C PHE A 40 6.17 -7.39 5.02
N HIS A 41 7.06 -7.59 4.04
CA HIS A 41 7.20 -6.71 2.89
C HIS A 41 6.01 -6.84 1.92
N MET A 42 5.45 -8.05 1.78
CA MET A 42 4.23 -8.30 1.00
C MET A 42 3.05 -7.43 1.47
N HIS A 43 2.87 -7.30 2.78
CA HIS A 43 1.75 -6.54 3.35
C HIS A 43 1.95 -5.03 3.27
N VAL A 44 3.19 -4.54 3.40
CA VAL A 44 3.45 -3.09 3.54
C VAL A 44 3.79 -2.39 2.22
N ALA A 45 4.44 -3.06 1.27
CA ALA A 45 4.89 -2.44 0.03
C ALA A 45 3.76 -1.81 -0.82
N PRO A 46 2.57 -2.44 -0.97
CA PRO A 46 1.46 -1.83 -1.71
C PRO A 46 0.95 -0.52 -1.10
N HIS A 47 1.03 -0.38 0.23
CA HIS A 47 0.64 0.86 0.90
C HIS A 47 1.57 2.02 0.52
N TYR A 48 2.88 1.76 0.42
CA TYR A 48 3.84 2.79 0.05
C TYR A 48 3.63 3.29 -1.38
N GLU A 49 3.33 2.39 -2.33
CA GLU A 49 3.02 2.78 -3.70
C GLU A 49 1.79 3.71 -3.77
N GLN A 50 0.73 3.37 -3.04
CA GLN A 50 -0.48 4.17 -2.98
C GLN A 50 -0.23 5.53 -2.32
N ILE A 51 0.52 5.58 -1.22
CA ILE A 51 0.88 6.82 -0.54
C ILE A 51 1.69 7.73 -1.47
N MET A 52 2.69 7.18 -2.18
CA MET A 52 3.49 7.94 -3.14
C MET A 52 2.62 8.50 -4.28
N THR A 53 1.61 7.74 -4.72
CA THR A 53 0.64 8.21 -5.72
C THR A 53 -0.20 9.38 -5.21
N LEU A 54 -0.65 9.32 -3.94
CA LEU A 54 -1.40 10.38 -3.30
C LEU A 54 -0.54 11.64 -3.08
N THR A 55 0.66 11.49 -2.54
CA THR A 55 1.56 12.59 -2.20
C THR A 55 2.19 13.26 -3.42
N ALA A 56 2.20 12.59 -4.58
CA ALA A 56 2.53 13.18 -5.87
C ALA A 56 1.40 14.05 -6.43
N SER A 57 0.15 13.82 -6.01
CA SER A 57 -1.04 14.44 -6.60
C SER A 57 -1.68 15.49 -5.68
N THR A 58 -1.44 15.44 -4.36
CA THR A 58 -2.08 16.33 -3.38
C THR A 58 -1.15 16.69 -2.24
N HIS A 59 -1.50 17.77 -1.54
CA HIS A 59 -0.85 18.15 -0.28
C HIS A 59 -1.41 17.32 0.88
N VAL A 60 -0.65 16.31 1.30
CA VAL A 60 -0.87 15.54 2.52
C VAL A 60 -0.08 16.18 3.67
N PRO A 61 -0.74 16.58 4.77
CA PRO A 61 -0.07 17.22 5.90
C PRO A 61 0.85 16.25 6.64
N HIS A 62 1.95 16.78 7.20
CA HIS A 62 2.93 16.06 8.03
C HIS A 62 3.60 14.83 7.39
N ILE A 63 3.43 14.62 6.07
CA ILE A 63 4.02 13.47 5.38
C ILE A 63 5.49 13.73 5.01
N VAL A 64 5.85 14.97 4.70
CA VAL A 64 7.23 15.40 4.42
C VAL A 64 7.71 16.22 5.59
N GLY A 65 8.89 15.86 6.12
CA GLY A 65 9.57 16.58 7.19
C GLY A 65 10.94 17.08 6.75
N LYS A 66 11.55 17.95 7.58
CA LYS A 66 12.94 18.40 7.41
C LYS A 66 13.95 17.61 8.25
N LYS A 67 13.45 16.95 9.31
CA LYS A 67 14.22 16.15 10.26
C LYS A 67 13.35 15.06 10.85
N HIS A 68 13.96 14.07 11.47
CA HIS A 68 13.25 13.05 12.24
C HIS A 68 12.43 13.69 13.36
N LEU A 69 11.33 13.02 13.72
CA LEU A 69 10.49 13.44 14.84
C LEU A 69 11.23 13.20 16.16
N GLU A 70 11.59 14.29 16.83
CA GLU A 70 12.21 14.26 18.15
C GLU A 70 11.15 14.02 19.22
N MET A 71 11.26 12.91 19.93
CA MET A 71 10.38 12.58 21.05
C MET A 71 11.18 12.09 22.25
N PRO A 72 10.74 12.44 23.48
CA PRO A 72 11.32 11.88 24.69
C PRO A 72 11.28 10.34 24.65
N PRO A 73 12.34 9.66 25.09
CA PRO A 73 12.46 8.20 25.00
C PRO A 73 11.26 7.48 25.63
N GLU A 74 10.68 8.03 26.70
CA GLU A 74 9.53 7.49 27.43
C GLU A 74 8.25 7.46 26.59
N HIS A 75 8.15 8.31 25.56
CA HIS A 75 6.97 8.42 24.71
C HIS A 75 7.14 7.76 23.34
N ARG A 76 8.35 7.34 22.97
CA ARG A 76 8.66 6.76 21.64
C ARG A 76 7.77 5.57 21.31
N LEU A 77 7.68 4.58 22.20
CA LEU A 77 6.88 3.36 21.96
C LEU A 77 5.37 3.63 21.87
N ARG A 78 4.90 4.71 22.50
CA ARG A 78 3.48 5.07 22.52
C ARG A 78 3.07 5.85 21.26
N LEU A 79 3.96 6.67 20.72
CA LEU A 79 3.63 7.65 19.68
C LEU A 79 4.19 7.31 18.29
N LEU A 80 5.31 6.60 18.19
CA LEU A 80 5.91 6.26 16.88
C LEU A 80 5.10 5.22 16.10
N PRO A 81 4.65 4.09 16.67
CA PRO A 81 3.98 3.07 15.87
C PRO A 81 2.73 3.59 15.14
N GLY A 82 2.64 3.35 13.84
CA GLY A 82 1.60 3.89 12.94
C GLY A 82 1.94 5.25 12.31
N MET A 83 3.10 5.83 12.66
CA MET A 83 3.61 7.03 12.01
C MET A 83 4.36 6.71 10.73
N PHE A 84 4.12 7.54 9.73
CA PHE A 84 4.76 7.48 8.43
C PHE A 84 5.15 8.90 8.01
N TYR A 85 6.40 9.08 7.61
CA TYR A 85 6.90 10.34 7.05
C TYR A 85 8.07 10.10 6.09
N MET A 86 8.41 11.12 5.31
CA MET A 86 9.47 11.13 4.32
C MET A 86 10.45 12.27 4.63
N LEU A 87 11.74 12.02 4.43
CA LEU A 87 12.80 13.00 4.55
C LEU A 87 13.71 12.95 3.31
N ASP A 88 14.32 14.08 2.95
CA ASP A 88 15.43 14.09 1.99
C ASP A 88 16.66 13.36 2.57
N GLY A 89 17.38 12.63 1.71
CA GLY A 89 18.54 11.84 2.07
C GLY A 89 18.23 10.48 2.72
N ASP A 90 19.24 9.90 3.34
CA ASP A 90 19.23 8.58 3.99
C ASP A 90 19.78 8.69 5.42
N SER A 91 19.19 9.61 6.20
CA SER A 91 19.53 9.77 7.62
C SER A 91 18.81 8.72 8.46
N ILE A 92 19.54 7.99 9.29
CA ILE A 92 18.97 6.99 10.20
C ILE A 92 18.63 7.68 11.53
N PRO A 93 17.43 7.45 12.12
CA PRO A 93 17.07 7.99 13.42
C PRO A 93 17.95 7.42 14.55
N GLU A 94 18.20 8.21 15.58
CA GLU A 94 19.00 7.82 16.74
C GLU A 94 18.35 6.70 17.57
N GLY A 95 19.17 5.77 18.10
CA GLY A 95 18.73 4.64 18.93
C GLY A 95 18.13 3.48 18.14
N PHE A 96 18.49 3.37 16.84
CA PHE A 96 18.10 2.27 15.97
C PHE A 96 19.32 1.63 15.33
N THR A 97 19.30 0.30 15.28
CA THR A 97 20.26 -0.52 14.54
C THR A 97 19.72 -0.81 13.14
N ALA A 98 20.52 -0.57 12.10
CA ALA A 98 20.07 -0.68 10.72
C ALA A 98 20.42 -2.05 10.12
N ASN A 99 19.40 -2.86 9.84
CA ASN A 99 19.55 -4.14 9.15
C ASN A 99 19.11 -3.99 7.70
N ARG A 100 20.04 -4.06 6.75
CA ARG A 100 19.71 -3.96 5.32
C ARG A 100 19.04 -5.26 4.86
N VAL A 101 17.88 -5.13 4.22
CA VAL A 101 17.19 -6.25 3.60
C VAL A 101 17.87 -6.55 2.27
N LEU A 102 18.51 -7.72 2.20
CA LEU A 102 19.20 -8.21 0.99
C LEU A 102 18.50 -9.42 0.37
N ASP A 103 17.49 -9.99 1.02
CA ASP A 103 16.74 -11.13 0.51
C ASP A 103 15.90 -10.72 -0.72
N PRO A 104 16.14 -11.30 -1.91
CA PRO A 104 15.36 -10.99 -3.10
C PRO A 104 13.87 -11.33 -2.95
N THR A 105 13.53 -12.32 -2.12
CA THR A 105 12.14 -12.73 -1.86
C THR A 105 11.37 -11.65 -1.10
N ALA A 106 12.04 -10.93 -0.20
CA ALA A 106 11.48 -9.76 0.46
C ALA A 106 11.44 -8.54 -0.47
N LEU A 107 12.47 -8.35 -1.28
CA LEU A 107 12.61 -7.18 -2.16
C LEU A 107 11.66 -7.20 -3.38
N GLN A 108 11.23 -8.38 -3.86
CA GLN A 108 10.35 -8.50 -5.04
C GLN A 108 9.03 -7.71 -4.92
N TYR A 109 8.52 -7.52 -3.71
CA TYR A 109 7.25 -6.81 -3.47
C TYR A 109 7.34 -5.30 -3.76
N TYR A 110 8.56 -4.76 -3.87
CA TYR A 110 8.79 -3.36 -4.23
C TYR A 110 8.91 -3.15 -5.75
N GLY A 111 8.80 -4.17 -6.60
CA GLY A 111 9.01 -4.05 -8.04
C GLY A 111 8.05 -3.06 -8.74
N ARG A 112 6.81 -2.93 -8.25
CA ARG A 112 5.85 -1.94 -8.78
C ARG A 112 6.17 -0.52 -8.30
N LEU A 113 6.64 -0.37 -7.06
CA LEU A 113 7.15 0.90 -6.54
C LEU A 113 8.37 1.36 -7.35
N GLU A 114 9.30 0.44 -7.63
CA GLU A 114 10.50 0.70 -8.41
C GLU A 114 10.19 1.14 -9.85
N SER A 115 9.31 0.41 -10.54
CA SER A 115 9.00 0.62 -11.95
C SER A 115 8.05 1.77 -12.24
N LEU A 116 7.11 2.09 -11.32
CA LEU A 116 6.12 3.16 -11.55
C LEU A 116 6.43 4.44 -10.79
N VAL A 117 7.14 4.38 -9.67
CA VAL A 117 7.35 5.52 -8.76
C VAL A 117 8.77 6.06 -8.86
N ALA A 118 9.75 5.31 -8.36
CA ALA A 118 11.16 5.70 -8.38
C ALA A 118 12.03 4.48 -8.07
N PRO A 119 13.27 4.43 -8.58
CA PRO A 119 14.21 3.36 -8.26
C PRO A 119 14.42 3.17 -6.76
N VAL A 120 14.30 1.93 -6.27
CA VAL A 120 14.52 1.58 -4.86
C VAL A 120 16.00 1.26 -4.65
N GLN A 121 16.71 2.10 -3.91
CA GLN A 121 18.14 1.90 -3.66
C GLN A 121 18.42 0.95 -2.50
N ALA A 122 17.65 1.08 -1.43
CA ALA A 122 17.82 0.31 -0.21
C ALA A 122 16.51 0.17 0.55
N VAL A 123 16.29 -1.02 1.08
CA VAL A 123 15.28 -1.28 2.10
C VAL A 123 16.03 -1.69 3.36
N ARG A 124 15.74 -1.05 4.49
CA ARG A 124 16.34 -1.40 5.78
C ARG A 124 15.27 -1.53 6.83
N MET A 125 15.43 -2.55 7.67
CA MET A 125 14.68 -2.70 8.90
C MET A 125 15.52 -2.11 10.03
N LEU A 126 15.06 -1.00 10.57
CA LEU A 126 15.67 -0.32 11.70
C LEU A 126 15.04 -0.88 12.97
N ILE A 127 15.84 -1.45 13.88
CA ILE A 127 15.35 -2.06 15.11
C ILE A 127 15.82 -1.22 16.30
N SER A 128 14.89 -0.80 17.16
CA SER A 128 15.24 -0.04 18.37
C SER A 128 16.08 -0.87 19.34
N ASP A 129 16.89 -0.21 20.16
CA ASP A 129 17.77 -0.88 21.14
C ASP A 129 16.99 -1.77 22.14
N ASP A 130 15.73 -1.42 22.44
CA ASP A 130 14.84 -2.20 23.31
C ASP A 130 14.05 -3.30 22.58
N LEU A 131 14.26 -3.45 21.26
CA LEU A 131 13.60 -4.42 20.36
C LEU A 131 12.06 -4.34 20.34
N ARG A 132 11.48 -3.19 20.70
CA ARG A 132 10.01 -2.99 20.79
C ARG A 132 9.43 -2.12 19.69
N ILE A 133 10.28 -1.43 18.93
CA ILE A 133 9.87 -0.60 17.80
C ILE A 133 10.74 -0.99 16.62
N ILE A 134 10.10 -1.21 15.49
CA ILE A 134 10.78 -1.39 14.22
C ILE A 134 10.38 -0.24 13.29
N CYS A 135 11.31 0.20 12.46
CA CYS A 135 11.04 1.15 11.39
C CYS A 135 11.49 0.55 10.07
N ASN A 136 10.55 0.39 9.15
CA ASN A 136 10.88 0.04 7.78
C ASN A 136 11.25 1.33 7.04
N SER A 137 12.52 1.44 6.66
CA SER A 137 13.05 2.55 5.87
C SER A 137 13.26 2.12 4.43
N VAL A 138 12.67 2.87 3.49
CA VAL A 138 12.83 2.61 2.05
C VAL A 138 13.42 3.86 1.40
N THR A 139 14.63 3.74 0.87
CA THR A 139 15.34 4.83 0.21
C THR A 139 15.09 4.75 -1.30
N LEU A 140 14.55 5.83 -1.86
CA LEU A 140 14.24 5.98 -3.27
C LEU A 140 15.17 7.02 -3.91
N GLN A 141 15.49 6.83 -5.18
CA GLN A 141 16.29 7.76 -5.96
C GLN A 141 15.41 8.64 -6.87
N GLY A 142 15.66 9.95 -6.87
CA GLY A 142 15.07 10.87 -7.83
C GLY A 142 15.78 10.85 -9.19
N PRO A 143 15.09 11.25 -10.28
CA PRO A 143 13.73 11.80 -10.30
C PRO A 143 12.63 10.74 -10.22
N LEU A 144 11.45 11.14 -9.75
CA LEU A 144 10.24 10.30 -9.79
C LEU A 144 9.80 10.08 -11.24
N LEU A 145 9.37 8.85 -11.54
CA LEU A 145 8.71 8.47 -12.79
C LEU A 145 7.26 8.98 -12.83
N LEU A 146 6.64 9.12 -11.65
CA LEU A 146 5.31 9.73 -11.53
C LEU A 146 5.38 11.24 -11.73
N PRO A 147 4.43 11.83 -12.47
CA PRO A 147 4.30 13.27 -12.50
C PRO A 147 3.86 13.80 -11.14
N VAL A 148 4.58 14.81 -10.67
CA VAL A 148 4.32 15.47 -9.40
C VAL A 148 3.63 16.80 -9.67
N ALA A 149 2.45 17.00 -9.08
CA ALA A 149 1.77 18.29 -9.14
C ALA A 149 2.55 19.32 -8.31
N PRO A 150 2.65 20.58 -8.74
CA PRO A 150 3.47 21.60 -8.09
C PRO A 150 3.03 21.93 -6.65
N TYR A 151 1.76 21.68 -6.32
CA TYR A 151 1.19 21.88 -5.00
C TYR A 151 1.20 20.62 -4.12
N ALA A 152 1.67 19.48 -4.65
CA ALA A 152 1.65 18.23 -3.93
C ALA A 152 2.78 18.13 -2.90
N SER A 153 2.64 17.26 -1.89
CA SER A 153 3.64 17.17 -0.83
C SER A 153 5.03 16.80 -1.35
N LEU A 154 5.13 15.90 -2.34
CA LEU A 154 6.43 15.51 -2.91
C LEU A 154 7.16 16.65 -3.61
N ALA A 155 6.46 17.70 -4.05
CA ALA A 155 7.10 18.87 -4.65
C ALA A 155 7.96 19.65 -3.63
N SER A 156 7.82 19.38 -2.33
CA SER A 156 8.66 19.99 -1.29
C SER A 156 9.99 19.28 -1.06
N LEU A 157 10.20 18.08 -1.61
CA LEU A 157 11.46 17.34 -1.50
C LEU A 157 12.46 17.82 -2.55
N GLU A 158 13.70 18.07 -2.12
CA GLU A 158 14.78 18.49 -3.03
C GLU A 158 15.11 17.39 -4.05
N ALA A 159 15.04 16.13 -3.61
CA ALA A 159 15.29 14.96 -4.48
C ALA A 159 14.32 14.85 -5.66
N VAL A 160 13.15 15.48 -5.54
CA VAL A 160 12.09 15.46 -6.55
C VAL A 160 12.21 16.65 -7.51
N THR A 161 12.64 17.81 -7.00
CA THR A 161 12.56 19.09 -7.72
C THR A 161 13.87 19.57 -8.33
N ASN A 162 15.02 19.31 -7.70
CA ASN A 162 16.24 20.08 -7.97
C ASN A 162 17.46 19.26 -8.41
N LYS A 163 17.52 17.95 -8.09
CA LYS A 163 18.74 17.14 -8.33
C LYS A 163 18.43 15.74 -8.85
N ALA A 164 18.72 15.50 -10.13
CA ALA A 164 18.89 14.14 -10.64
C ALA A 164 20.01 13.47 -9.84
N SER A 165 19.74 12.32 -9.21
CA SER A 165 20.59 11.57 -8.26
C SER A 165 20.42 11.83 -6.75
N ALA A 166 19.65 12.83 -6.32
CA ALA A 166 19.33 12.95 -4.90
C ALA A 166 18.36 11.85 -4.46
N SER A 167 18.52 11.37 -3.23
CA SER A 167 17.68 10.34 -2.63
C SER A 167 16.77 10.94 -1.56
N PHE A 168 15.65 10.28 -1.32
CA PHE A 168 14.79 10.54 -0.18
C PHE A 168 14.37 9.21 0.43
N THR A 169 14.05 9.21 1.72
CA THR A 169 13.75 7.99 2.46
C THR A 169 12.39 8.07 3.12
N LEU A 170 11.62 7.01 2.96
CA LEU A 170 10.35 6.76 3.63
C LEU A 170 10.63 6.09 4.97
N PHE A 171 9.99 6.54 6.04
CA PHE A 171 10.09 5.93 7.36
C PHE A 171 8.71 5.53 7.86
N HIS A 172 8.51 4.23 8.12
CA HIS A 172 7.27 3.70 8.68
C HIS A 172 7.57 2.94 9.97
N PHE A 173 7.06 3.46 11.09
CA PHE A 173 7.28 2.87 12.41
C PHE A 173 6.15 1.93 12.79
N VAL A 174 6.47 0.73 13.25
CA VAL A 174 5.49 -0.29 13.66
C VAL A 174 6.02 -1.08 14.86
N ARG A 175 5.13 -1.84 15.51
CA ARG A 175 5.51 -2.75 16.59
C ARG A 175 5.90 -4.11 16.01
N PRO A 176 6.93 -4.80 16.54
CA PRO A 176 7.28 -6.15 16.12
C PRO A 176 6.22 -7.15 16.61
N ASN A 177 6.12 -8.28 15.91
CA ASN A 177 5.27 -9.43 16.29
C ASN A 177 3.80 -9.05 16.55
N ARG A 178 3.19 -8.36 15.58
CA ARG A 178 1.78 -7.98 15.57
C ARG A 178 1.06 -8.61 14.37
N PRO A 179 -0.27 -8.77 14.43
CA PRO A 179 -1.03 -9.12 13.23
C PRO A 179 -0.91 -8.04 12.15
N PRO A 180 -1.11 -8.38 10.86
CA PRO A 180 -0.95 -7.46 9.74
C PRO A 180 -1.90 -6.25 9.78
N SER A 181 -2.96 -6.30 10.59
CA SER A 181 -3.86 -5.18 10.86
C SER A 181 -3.14 -3.96 11.45
N GLU A 182 -2.01 -4.17 12.13
CA GLU A 182 -1.20 -3.08 12.71
C GLU A 182 -0.41 -2.31 11.64
N LEU A 183 -0.12 -2.92 10.50
CA LEU A 183 0.71 -2.36 9.43
C LEU A 183 -0.11 -1.54 8.42
N GLN A 184 -1.42 -1.44 8.64
CA GLN A 184 -2.36 -0.82 7.70
C GLN A 184 -2.24 0.71 7.72
N LEU A 185 -2.26 1.30 6.53
CA LEU A 185 -2.13 2.75 6.30
C LEU A 185 -3.40 3.32 5.63
N GLU A 186 -4.57 2.83 6.06
CA GLU A 186 -5.89 3.12 5.47
C GLU A 186 -6.22 4.61 5.36
N LYS A 187 -5.75 5.43 6.31
CA LYS A 187 -5.97 6.89 6.30
C LYS A 187 -5.43 7.60 5.05
N TYR A 188 -4.53 6.96 4.29
CA TYR A 188 -3.97 7.52 3.07
C TYR A 188 -4.66 7.03 1.79
N TYR A 189 -5.70 6.19 1.88
CA TYR A 189 -6.46 5.70 0.72
C TYR A 189 -7.46 6.74 0.16
N ILE A 190 -7.01 7.99 0.05
CA ILE A 190 -7.73 9.05 -0.65
C ILE A 190 -7.36 8.96 -2.13
N HIS A 191 -8.35 8.87 -3.01
CA HIS A 191 -8.13 8.80 -4.46
C HIS A 191 -8.22 10.20 -5.08
N ALA A 192 -7.07 10.88 -5.12
CA ALA A 192 -6.98 12.17 -5.78
C ALA A 192 -6.79 12.03 -7.29
N PRO A 193 -7.54 12.76 -8.12
CA PRO A 193 -7.42 12.69 -9.57
C PRO A 193 -6.10 13.33 -10.03
N ARG A 194 -5.58 12.83 -11.16
CA ARG A 194 -4.46 13.47 -11.87
C ARG A 194 -4.99 14.22 -13.09
N ALA A 195 -4.69 15.52 -13.15
CA ALA A 195 -5.16 16.38 -14.24
C ALA A 195 -4.23 16.38 -15.48
N MET A 196 -3.23 15.50 -15.56
CA MET A 196 -2.21 15.51 -16.63
C MET A 196 -2.83 15.45 -18.04
N ALA A 197 -3.77 14.52 -18.28
CA ALA A 197 -4.43 14.41 -19.59
C ALA A 197 -5.33 15.61 -19.91
N LEU A 198 -5.80 16.32 -18.90
CA LEU A 198 -6.61 17.53 -19.06
C LEU A 198 -5.76 18.80 -19.23
N ALA A 199 -4.48 18.75 -18.83
CA ALA A 199 -3.57 19.88 -18.92
C ALA A 199 -3.33 20.32 -20.36
N GLU A 200 -3.40 19.38 -21.33
CA GLU A 200 -3.34 19.65 -22.76
C GLU A 200 -4.46 20.60 -23.24
N PHE A 201 -5.64 20.55 -22.62
CA PHE A 201 -6.79 21.36 -23.02
C PHE A 201 -6.93 22.66 -22.21
N ASN A 202 -5.97 22.95 -21.33
CA ASN A 202 -5.99 24.16 -20.52
C ASN A 202 -5.58 25.39 -21.34
N SER A 203 -6.02 26.58 -20.93
CA SER A 203 -5.69 27.86 -21.57
C SER A 203 -4.18 28.16 -21.63
N THR A 204 -3.39 27.51 -20.79
CA THR A 204 -1.93 27.64 -20.74
C THR A 204 -1.20 26.70 -21.71
N SER A 205 -1.92 25.80 -22.37
CA SER A 205 -1.35 24.83 -23.32
C SER A 205 -1.46 25.37 -24.74
N ASN A 206 -0.37 25.26 -25.52
CA ASN A 206 -0.32 25.65 -26.92
C ASN A 206 -0.61 24.47 -27.88
N THR A 207 -1.27 23.43 -27.40
CA THR A 207 -1.57 22.22 -28.18
C THR A 207 -2.82 22.41 -29.04
N SER A 208 -2.72 22.07 -30.32
CA SER A 208 -3.85 22.02 -31.23
C SER A 208 -4.52 20.65 -31.16
N TRP A 209 -5.82 20.65 -30.86
CA TRP A 209 -6.65 19.45 -30.89
C TRP A 209 -7.91 19.70 -31.72
N GLU A 210 -8.42 18.67 -32.37
CA GLU A 210 -9.63 18.77 -33.20
C GLU A 210 -10.76 17.90 -32.60
N PRO A 211 -11.92 18.50 -32.28
CA PRO A 211 -13.06 17.74 -31.75
C PRO A 211 -13.68 16.83 -32.80
N LYS A 212 -13.83 15.54 -32.49
CA LYS A 212 -14.58 14.59 -33.31
C LYS A 212 -16.03 14.50 -32.84
N LEU A 213 -16.90 15.32 -33.43
CA LEU A 213 -18.31 15.41 -33.06
C LEU A 213 -19.17 14.27 -33.64
N GLN A 214 -18.72 13.63 -34.72
CA GLN A 214 -19.43 12.50 -35.34
C GLN A 214 -18.49 11.30 -35.53
N ALA A 215 -19.09 10.11 -35.45
CA ALA A 215 -18.40 8.89 -35.86
C ALA A 215 -18.12 8.93 -37.37
N PRO A 216 -16.92 8.50 -37.81
CA PRO A 216 -16.62 8.42 -39.23
C PRO A 216 -17.46 7.34 -39.91
N LYS A 217 -17.88 7.57 -41.16
CA LYS A 217 -18.55 6.56 -41.98
C LYS A 217 -17.60 5.38 -42.22
N ARG A 218 -17.98 4.18 -41.77
CA ARG A 218 -17.19 2.95 -41.94
C ARG A 218 -17.58 2.27 -43.24
N SER A 219 -16.67 2.23 -44.21
CA SER A 219 -16.84 1.49 -45.47
C SER A 219 -16.49 0.00 -45.35
N LYS A 220 -15.73 -0.38 -44.31
CA LYS A 220 -15.31 -1.76 -44.03
C LYS A 220 -15.78 -2.19 -42.65
N ARG A 221 -16.18 -3.47 -42.55
CA ARG A 221 -16.50 -4.13 -41.27
C ARG A 221 -15.22 -4.43 -40.48
N VAL A 222 -15.37 -4.78 -39.21
CA VAL A 222 -14.26 -5.19 -38.33
C VAL A 222 -13.57 -6.43 -38.90
N THR A 223 -12.25 -6.49 -38.77
CA THR A 223 -11.45 -7.66 -39.15
C THR A 223 -11.94 -8.91 -38.42
N PRO A 224 -12.26 -10.02 -39.11
CA PRO A 224 -12.69 -11.24 -38.45
C PRO A 224 -11.54 -11.83 -37.61
N LEU A 225 -11.89 -12.48 -36.50
CA LEU A 225 -10.92 -13.25 -35.71
C LEU A 225 -10.38 -14.43 -36.54
N PRO A 226 -9.15 -14.91 -36.25
CA PRO A 226 -8.67 -16.16 -36.84
C PRO A 226 -9.60 -17.31 -36.45
N ALA A 227 -9.61 -18.37 -37.27
CA ALA A 227 -10.37 -19.57 -36.96
C ALA A 227 -9.93 -20.14 -35.60
N TYR A 228 -10.89 -20.26 -34.68
CA TYR A 228 -10.65 -20.82 -33.36
C TYR A 228 -10.19 -22.29 -33.47
N ARG A 229 -9.14 -22.63 -32.75
CA ARG A 229 -8.61 -24.00 -32.66
C ARG A 229 -8.79 -24.49 -31.22
N PRO A 230 -9.55 -25.57 -30.99
CA PRO A 230 -9.75 -26.11 -29.65
C PRO A 230 -8.44 -26.68 -29.08
N PRO A 231 -8.30 -26.73 -27.74
CA PRO A 231 -7.15 -27.36 -27.11
C PRO A 231 -7.11 -28.86 -27.42
N GLN A 232 -5.90 -29.43 -27.39
CA GLN A 232 -5.65 -30.85 -27.64
C GLN A 232 -5.32 -31.64 -26.36
N SER A 233 -5.18 -30.95 -25.23
CA SER A 233 -4.93 -31.56 -23.93
C SER A 233 -6.23 -31.89 -23.19
N TYR A 234 -6.16 -32.84 -22.26
CA TYR A 234 -7.24 -33.08 -21.32
C TYR A 234 -7.44 -31.86 -20.42
N LEU A 235 -8.69 -31.41 -20.31
CA LEU A 235 -9.06 -30.23 -19.54
C LEU A 235 -9.58 -30.64 -18.16
N MET A 236 -9.46 -29.74 -17.19
CA MET A 236 -9.98 -29.93 -15.83
C MET A 236 -11.52 -30.03 -15.74
N GLY A 237 -12.24 -29.84 -16.85
CA GLY A 237 -13.70 -29.86 -16.93
C GLY A 237 -14.31 -28.46 -17.09
N LEU A 238 -15.61 -28.34 -16.78
CA LEU A 238 -16.35 -27.08 -16.88
C LEU A 238 -16.07 -26.19 -15.66
N ALA A 239 -15.19 -25.21 -15.83
CA ALA A 239 -14.79 -24.27 -14.79
C ALA A 239 -15.96 -23.55 -14.09
N GLU A 240 -17.04 -23.25 -14.81
CA GLU A 240 -18.25 -22.62 -14.24
C GLU A 240 -18.89 -23.42 -13.09
N ARG A 241 -18.76 -24.76 -13.10
CA ARG A 241 -19.33 -25.65 -12.06
C ARG A 241 -18.33 -25.97 -10.95
N LEU A 242 -17.04 -25.74 -11.21
CA LEU A 242 -15.95 -25.93 -10.25
C LEU A 242 -15.72 -24.70 -9.37
N ALA A 243 -16.59 -23.70 -9.48
CA ALA A 243 -16.43 -22.39 -8.83
C ALA A 243 -15.11 -21.69 -9.17
N VAL A 244 -14.50 -22.04 -10.31
CA VAL A 244 -13.27 -21.42 -10.80
C VAL A 244 -13.61 -20.07 -11.43
N VAL A 245 -12.85 -19.05 -11.08
CA VAL A 245 -12.96 -17.72 -11.70
C VAL A 245 -12.39 -17.75 -13.13
N PRO A 246 -12.87 -16.89 -14.04
CA PRO A 246 -12.33 -16.79 -15.40
C PRO A 246 -10.79 -16.72 -15.42
N GLY A 247 -10.16 -17.61 -16.20
CA GLY A 247 -8.70 -17.72 -16.29
C GLY A 247 -7.96 -18.01 -14.97
N SER A 248 -8.67 -18.49 -13.93
CA SER A 248 -8.15 -18.66 -12.56
C SER A 248 -7.51 -17.39 -11.97
N SER A 249 -7.90 -16.22 -12.47
CA SER A 249 -7.28 -14.93 -12.11
C SER A 249 -8.30 -13.92 -11.58
N PHE A 250 -9.29 -13.51 -12.38
CA PHE A 250 -10.27 -12.48 -11.99
C PHE A 250 -11.59 -12.61 -12.73
N GLY A 251 -12.61 -11.87 -12.30
CA GLY A 251 -13.95 -11.91 -12.89
C GLY A 251 -14.92 -12.75 -12.06
N ARG A 252 -16.02 -13.19 -12.69
CA ARG A 252 -17.10 -13.88 -11.99
C ARG A 252 -17.35 -15.23 -12.63
N ARG A 253 -17.44 -16.29 -11.81
CA ARG A 253 -17.84 -17.64 -12.24
C ARG A 253 -19.12 -17.65 -13.07
N SER A 254 -20.12 -16.82 -12.72
CA SER A 254 -21.40 -16.76 -13.46
C SER A 254 -21.28 -16.11 -14.85
N LEU A 255 -20.15 -15.48 -15.16
CA LEU A 255 -19.85 -14.87 -16.45
C LEU A 255 -18.48 -15.39 -16.87
N MET A 256 -18.43 -16.62 -17.37
CA MET A 256 -17.20 -17.25 -17.83
C MET A 256 -16.74 -16.66 -19.15
N TRP A 257 -15.45 -16.36 -19.24
CA TRP A 257 -14.78 -15.90 -20.45
C TRP A 257 -13.28 -16.25 -20.36
N GLY A 258 -12.57 -16.14 -21.48
CA GLY A 258 -11.11 -16.32 -21.51
C GLY A 258 -10.64 -17.73 -21.12
N HIS A 259 -11.53 -18.72 -21.19
CA HIS A 259 -11.17 -20.11 -21.02
C HIS A 259 -10.96 -20.77 -22.38
N TRP A 260 -10.97 -22.10 -22.39
CA TRP A 260 -10.68 -22.86 -23.58
C TRP A 260 -11.82 -22.78 -24.60
N PHE A 261 -13.06 -22.53 -24.17
CA PHE A 261 -14.27 -22.40 -24.99
C PHE A 261 -14.97 -21.07 -24.74
#